data_AF-A0A9P1HGK6-F1
#
_entry.id   AF-A0A9P1HGK6-F1
#
_cell.length_a   1.000
_cell.length_b   1.000
_cell.length_c   1.000
_cell.angle_alpha   90.00
_cell.angle_beta   90.00
_cell.angle_gamma   90.00
#
_symmetry.space_group_name_H-M   'P 1'
#
loop_
_entity.id
_entity.type
_entity.pdbx_description
1 polymer ?
#
loop_
_entity_poly.entity_id
_entity_poly.type
_entity_poly.pdbx_seq_one_letter_code
_entity_poly.pdbx_strand_id
1 'polypeptide(L)'
;MNGSIIQITKRFLAVSLAKPTQPKNSIPSSFRINAFAVFTKEQHAENPDYNKLGISEAAKRISSKWKSLSEEEKRNFTERCRVLAEKKKAEFEQLPEDKKNEILKTLQQEKELRVKRKLKKEKLEMWERTNRPTQPTNSYSLFLKDEFAKKKAAGEKVHPVKDLVVDIKNKWMTLSAEEKDKYVTKANELKTAYQKDIELWKKNNVDTKST
;
A
#
# COMPACT_ATOMS: atom_id res chain seq x y z
N MET A 1 33.39 -17.49 13.89
CA MET A 1 32.55 -16.43 13.26
C MET A 1 31.24 -17.10 12.86
N ASN A 2 30.21 -16.92 13.69
CA ASN A 2 28.99 -17.72 13.62
C ASN A 2 28.02 -17.08 12.61
N GLY A 3 28.04 -17.57 11.36
CA GLY A 3 27.08 -17.21 10.33
C GLY A 3 25.74 -17.89 10.59
N SER A 4 24.75 -17.13 11.06
CA SER A 4 23.37 -17.59 11.23
C SER A 4 22.72 -17.75 9.85
N ILE A 5 22.62 -18.99 9.37
CA ILE A 5 21.89 -19.37 8.17
C ILE A 5 20.39 -19.38 8.53
N ILE A 6 19.70 -18.27 8.24
CA ILE A 6 18.25 -18.18 8.41
C ILE A 6 17.58 -18.83 7.19
N GLN A 7 17.09 -20.06 7.41
CA GLN A 7 16.24 -20.81 6.48
C GLN A 7 15.02 -19.97 6.09
N ILE A 8 15.00 -19.47 4.85
CA ILE A 8 13.85 -18.79 4.27
C ILE A 8 12.83 -19.87 3.92
N THR A 9 11.89 -20.11 4.83
CA THR A 9 10.73 -20.94 4.53
C THR A 9 9.92 -20.28 3.41
N LYS A 10 10.06 -20.81 2.20
CA LYS A 10 9.18 -20.51 1.07
C LYS A 10 7.79 -21.07 1.43
N ARG A 11 6.96 -20.28 2.11
CA ARG A 11 5.50 -20.44 1.98
C ARG A 11 5.14 -19.98 0.56
N PHE A 12 5.38 -20.88 -0.40
CA PHE A 12 4.77 -20.82 -1.70
C PHE A 12 3.26 -20.74 -1.46
N LEU A 13 2.69 -19.56 -1.67
CA LEU A 13 1.29 -19.46 -2.05
C LEU A 13 1.18 -20.09 -3.43
N ALA A 14 0.99 -21.41 -3.47
CA ALA A 14 0.31 -22.04 -4.57
C ALA A 14 -1.14 -21.52 -4.54
N VAL A 15 -1.35 -20.32 -5.11
CA VAL A 15 -2.67 -19.91 -5.53
C VAL A 15 -3.01 -20.83 -6.69
N SER A 16 -3.62 -21.96 -6.33
CA SER A 16 -4.29 -22.87 -7.24
C SER A 16 -5.07 -22.04 -8.28
N LEU A 17 -4.86 -22.36 -9.56
CA LEU A 17 -5.65 -21.91 -10.71
C LEU A 17 -7.09 -22.48 -10.65
N ALA A 18 -7.69 -22.52 -9.46
CA ALA A 18 -9.10 -22.77 -9.33
C ALA A 18 -9.84 -21.59 -9.97
N LYS A 19 -10.73 -21.91 -10.93
CA LYS A 19 -11.74 -20.98 -11.45
C LYS A 19 -12.29 -20.16 -10.28
N PRO A 20 -12.45 -18.82 -10.41
CA PRO A 20 -13.08 -18.02 -9.36
C PRO A 20 -14.44 -18.63 -9.08
N THR A 21 -14.55 -19.35 -7.97
CA THR A 21 -15.82 -19.88 -7.51
C THR A 21 -16.67 -18.66 -7.23
N GLN A 22 -17.83 -18.58 -7.89
CA GLN A 22 -18.83 -17.55 -7.61
C GLN A 22 -18.98 -17.45 -6.08
N PRO A 23 -19.00 -16.24 -5.50
CA PRO A 23 -18.98 -16.08 -4.06
C PRO A 23 -20.26 -16.69 -3.48
N LYS A 24 -20.18 -17.95 -3.05
CA LYS A 24 -21.26 -18.66 -2.36
C LYS A 24 -21.59 -17.87 -1.10
N ASN A 25 -22.68 -17.10 -1.13
CA ASN A 25 -23.38 -16.47 0.01
C ASN A 25 -22.49 -16.10 1.20
N SER A 26 -21.31 -15.56 0.91
CA SER A 26 -20.32 -15.24 1.92
C SER A 26 -20.62 -13.83 2.35
N ILE A 27 -21.25 -13.72 3.52
CA ILE A 27 -21.48 -12.49 4.25
C ILE A 27 -20.26 -11.57 4.02
N PRO A 28 -20.42 -10.42 3.36
CA PRO A 28 -19.35 -9.44 3.21
C PRO A 28 -18.51 -9.28 4.47
N SER A 29 -17.18 -9.26 4.31
CA SER A 29 -16.28 -9.19 5.48
C SER A 29 -16.53 -7.95 6.33
N SER A 30 -17.15 -6.90 5.76
CA SER A 30 -17.61 -5.68 6.43
C SER A 30 -18.72 -5.94 7.47
N PHE A 31 -19.39 -7.08 7.43
CA PHE A 31 -20.42 -7.48 8.39
C PHE A 31 -19.88 -8.32 9.56
N ARG A 32 -18.58 -8.68 9.55
CA ARG A 32 -17.95 -9.34 10.69
C ARG A 32 -17.61 -8.31 11.76
N ILE A 33 -18.45 -8.22 12.78
CA ILE A 33 -18.27 -7.36 13.96
C ILE A 33 -17.66 -8.20 15.09
N ASN A 34 -16.65 -7.68 15.77
CA ASN A 34 -16.03 -8.36 16.92
C ASN A 34 -16.34 -7.61 18.23
N ALA A 35 -16.37 -8.35 19.35
CA ALA A 35 -16.74 -7.85 20.69
C ALA A 35 -15.89 -6.64 21.11
N PHE A 36 -14.58 -6.73 20.88
CA PHE A 36 -13.64 -5.66 21.18
C PHE A 36 -13.88 -4.40 20.32
N ALA A 37 -14.34 -4.50 19.08
CA ALA A 37 -14.60 -3.38 18.19
C ALA A 37 -15.86 -2.61 18.61
N VAL A 38 -16.89 -3.32 19.09
CA VAL A 38 -18.06 -2.69 19.71
C VAL A 38 -17.65 -1.94 20.97
N PHE A 39 -16.89 -2.60 21.86
CA PHE A 39 -16.34 -1.97 23.05
C PHE A 39 -15.47 -0.74 22.72
N THR A 40 -14.57 -0.86 21.75
CA THR A 40 -13.68 0.23 21.33
C THR A 40 -14.49 1.42 20.83
N LYS A 41 -15.53 1.18 20.03
CA LYS A 41 -16.42 2.25 19.55
C LYS A 41 -17.13 2.96 20.70
N GLU A 42 -17.58 2.23 21.70
CA GLU A 42 -18.21 2.79 22.91
C GLU A 42 -17.23 3.58 23.75
N GLN A 43 -16.02 3.06 23.97
CA GLN A 43 -15.00 3.77 24.72
C GLN A 43 -14.59 5.09 24.06
N HIS A 44 -14.55 5.15 22.72
CA HIS A 44 -14.32 6.40 21.98
C HIS A 44 -15.51 7.37 22.05
N ALA A 45 -16.74 6.89 22.23
CA ALA A 45 -17.92 7.73 22.39
C ALA A 45 -18.04 8.28 23.82
N GLU A 46 -17.76 7.46 24.82
CA GLU A 46 -17.78 7.82 26.24
C GLU A 46 -16.61 8.72 26.64
N ASN A 47 -15.46 8.55 26.00
CA ASN A 47 -14.26 9.32 26.28
C ASN A 47 -13.74 9.99 25.00
N PRO A 48 -14.31 11.15 24.60
CA PRO A 48 -13.87 11.89 23.41
C PRO A 48 -12.40 12.31 23.46
N ASP A 49 -11.78 12.33 24.65
CA ASP A 49 -10.36 12.61 24.82
C ASP A 49 -9.46 11.55 24.16
N TYR A 50 -9.95 10.33 23.92
CA TYR A 50 -9.22 9.36 23.10
C TYR A 50 -9.03 9.83 21.65
N ASN A 51 -9.88 10.73 21.15
CA ASN A 51 -9.73 11.31 19.81
C ASN A 51 -8.65 12.40 19.76
N LYS A 52 -8.26 12.94 20.93
CA LYS A 52 -7.16 13.90 21.07
C LYS A 52 -5.81 13.21 21.31
N LEU A 53 -5.83 11.97 21.80
CA LEU A 53 -4.64 11.15 22.00
C LEU A 53 -4.17 10.53 20.67
N GLY A 54 -2.88 10.23 20.58
CA GLY A 54 -2.35 9.47 19.46
C GLY A 54 -2.97 8.06 19.38
N ILE A 55 -3.27 7.58 18.18
CA ILE A 55 -3.97 6.29 17.93
C ILE A 55 -3.36 5.14 18.73
N SER A 56 -2.03 5.05 18.81
CA SER A 56 -1.31 4.01 19.54
C SER A 56 -1.58 4.06 21.05
N GLU A 57 -1.64 5.25 21.63
CA GLU A 57 -1.86 5.42 23.07
C GLU A 57 -3.32 5.18 23.46
N ALA A 58 -4.26 5.69 22.67
CA ALA A 58 -5.67 5.39 22.83
C ALA A 58 -5.92 3.87 22.75
N ALA A 59 -5.36 3.20 21.73
CA ALA A 59 -5.49 1.75 21.57
C ALA A 59 -4.92 0.96 22.75
N LYS A 60 -3.76 1.36 23.30
CA LYS A 60 -3.18 0.73 24.51
C LYS A 60 -4.11 0.85 25.71
N ARG A 61 -4.63 2.06 25.97
CA ARG A 61 -5.54 2.32 27.11
C ARG A 61 -6.84 1.53 26.99
N ILE A 62 -7.45 1.52 25.80
CA ILE A 62 -8.68 0.75 25.52
C ILE A 62 -8.41 -0.76 25.62
N SER A 63 -7.28 -1.25 25.11
CA SER A 63 -6.90 -2.66 25.24
C SER A 63 -6.70 -3.08 26.69
N SER A 64 -6.06 -2.24 27.52
CA SER A 64 -5.91 -2.51 28.95
C SER A 64 -7.28 -2.59 29.65
N LYS A 65 -8.20 -1.66 29.37
CA LYS A 65 -9.57 -1.69 29.90
C LYS A 65 -10.32 -2.97 29.48
N TRP A 66 -10.21 -3.38 28.22
CA TRP A 66 -10.86 -4.62 27.75
C TRP A 66 -10.34 -5.86 28.48
N LYS A 67 -9.03 -5.92 28.77
CA LYS A 67 -8.42 -7.04 29.49
C LYS A 67 -8.86 -7.11 30.95
N SER A 68 -9.13 -5.96 31.58
CA SER A 68 -9.64 -5.90 32.95
C SER A 68 -11.14 -6.19 33.09
N LEU A 69 -11.90 -6.27 31.99
CA LEU A 69 -13.32 -6.64 32.04
C LEU A 69 -13.49 -8.09 32.50
N SER A 70 -14.55 -8.33 33.26
CA SER A 70 -15.01 -9.66 33.63
C SER A 70 -15.46 -10.47 32.41
N GLU A 71 -15.52 -11.79 32.57
CA GLU A 71 -16.01 -12.66 31.51
C GLU A 71 -17.51 -12.47 31.22
N GLU A 72 -18.29 -12.02 32.21
CA GLU A 72 -19.71 -11.69 32.02
C GLU A 72 -19.89 -10.45 31.14
N GLU A 73 -19.12 -9.39 31.40
CA GLU A 73 -19.12 -8.18 30.58
C GLU A 73 -18.68 -8.49 29.14
N LYS A 74 -17.63 -9.30 28.96
CA LYS A 74 -17.17 -9.73 27.63
C LYS A 74 -18.22 -10.58 26.91
N ARG A 75 -18.97 -11.42 27.62
CA ARG A 75 -20.11 -12.18 27.05
C ARG A 75 -21.21 -11.24 26.56
N ASN A 76 -21.54 -10.20 27.31
CA ASN A 76 -22.52 -9.19 26.88
C ASN A 76 -22.09 -8.52 25.57
N PHE A 77 -20.82 -8.15 25.43
CA PHE A 77 -20.29 -7.62 24.16
C PHE A 77 -20.35 -8.64 23.01
N THR A 78 -20.09 -9.91 23.30
CA THR A 78 -20.15 -10.98 22.30
C THR A 78 -21.57 -11.19 21.78
N GLU A 79 -22.56 -11.20 22.67
CA GLU A 79 -23.97 -11.32 22.28
C GLU A 79 -24.43 -10.08 21.50
N ARG A 80 -24.05 -8.88 21.94
CA ARG A 80 -24.33 -7.65 21.19
C ARG A 80 -23.70 -7.67 19.79
N CYS A 81 -22.49 -8.22 19.63
CA CYS A 81 -21.90 -8.40 18.32
C CYS A 81 -22.69 -9.36 17.44
N ARG A 82 -23.20 -10.45 18.01
CA ARG A 82 -24.05 -11.40 17.29
C ARG A 82 -25.31 -10.70 16.77
N VAL A 83 -26.05 -10.01 17.65
CA VAL A 83 -27.26 -9.26 17.27
C VAL A 83 -26.97 -8.21 16.21
N LEU A 84 -25.88 -7.45 16.34
CA LEU A 84 -25.49 -6.44 15.34
C LEU A 84 -25.11 -7.07 13.99
N ALA A 85 -24.45 -8.23 14.00
CA ALA A 85 -24.10 -8.95 12.78
C ALA A 85 -25.36 -9.51 12.09
N GLU A 86 -26.29 -10.07 12.85
CA GLU A 86 -27.59 -10.54 12.35
C GLU A 86 -28.41 -9.40 11.76
N LYS A 87 -28.47 -8.25 12.44
CA LYS A 87 -29.14 -7.04 11.93
C LYS A 87 -28.53 -6.57 10.61
N LYS A 88 -27.20 -6.43 10.52
CA LYS A 88 -26.54 -6.04 9.26
C LYS A 88 -26.76 -7.04 8.14
N LYS A 89 -26.79 -8.34 8.46
CA LYS A 89 -27.08 -9.39 7.49
C LYS A 89 -28.52 -9.27 6.98
N ALA A 90 -29.49 -9.05 7.87
CA ALA A 90 -30.89 -8.87 7.51
C ALA A 90 -31.08 -7.60 6.65
N GLU A 91 -30.47 -6.48 7.02
CA GLU A 91 -30.48 -5.25 6.23
C GLU A 91 -29.91 -5.49 4.83
N PHE A 92 -28.80 -6.22 4.71
CA PHE A 92 -28.23 -6.57 3.42
C PHE A 92 -29.16 -7.49 2.60
N GLU A 93 -29.81 -8.46 3.24
CA GLU A 93 -30.71 -9.40 2.57
C GLU A 93 -31.97 -8.71 2.02
N GLN A 94 -32.45 -7.66 2.71
CA GLN A 94 -33.58 -6.84 2.29
C GLN A 94 -33.25 -5.89 1.12
N LEU A 95 -31.98 -5.72 0.76
CA LEU A 95 -31.61 -4.88 -0.39
C LEU A 95 -32.04 -5.51 -1.71
N PRO A 96 -32.37 -4.69 -2.73
CA PRO A 96 -32.55 -5.17 -4.10
C PRO A 96 -31.30 -5.92 -4.60
N GLU A 97 -31.50 -6.93 -5.44
CA GLU A 97 -30.43 -7.80 -5.94
C GLU A 97 -29.34 -7.01 -6.69
N ASP A 98 -29.71 -6.01 -7.47
CA ASP A 98 -28.77 -5.12 -8.17
C ASP A 98 -27.83 -4.39 -7.20
N LYS A 99 -28.37 -3.96 -6.05
CA LYS A 99 -27.58 -3.28 -5.02
C LYS A 99 -26.66 -4.25 -4.28
N LYS A 100 -27.11 -5.48 -4.01
CA LYS A 100 -26.24 -6.54 -3.48
C LYS A 100 -25.07 -6.81 -4.42
N ASN A 101 -25.33 -6.94 -5.72
CA ASN A 101 -24.32 -7.19 -6.74
C ASN A 101 -23.30 -6.05 -6.87
N GLU A 102 -23.76 -4.79 -6.82
CA GLU A 102 -22.89 -3.60 -6.80
C GLU A 102 -21.94 -3.62 -5.58
N ILE A 103 -22.47 -3.91 -4.39
CA ILE A 103 -21.69 -4.02 -3.14
C ILE A 103 -20.67 -5.17 -3.23
N LEU A 104 -21.08 -6.34 -3.73
CA LEU A 104 -20.16 -7.48 -3.86
C LEU A 104 -19.02 -7.19 -4.86
N LYS A 105 -19.34 -6.52 -5.97
CA LYS A 105 -18.36 -6.13 -6.99
C LYS A 105 -17.35 -5.13 -6.45
N THR A 106 -17.80 -4.10 -5.73
CA THR A 106 -16.90 -3.10 -5.11
C THR A 106 -15.98 -3.74 -4.07
N LEU A 107 -16.50 -4.59 -3.19
CA LEU A 107 -15.69 -5.35 -2.22
C LEU A 107 -14.65 -6.26 -2.89
N GLN A 108 -14.99 -6.87 -4.02
CA GLN A 108 -14.06 -7.68 -4.79
C GLN A 108 -12.94 -6.82 -5.38
N GLN A 109 -13.27 -5.68 -5.99
CA GLN A 109 -12.30 -4.72 -6.51
C GLN A 109 -11.36 -4.20 -5.40
N GLU A 110 -11.90 -3.86 -4.23
CA GLU A 110 -11.11 -3.41 -3.08
C GLU A 110 -10.14 -4.50 -2.59
N LYS A 111 -10.58 -5.76 -2.52
CA LYS A 111 -9.71 -6.90 -2.17
C LYS A 111 -8.57 -7.04 -3.16
N GLU A 112 -8.85 -6.98 -4.45
CA GLU A 112 -7.84 -7.05 -5.51
C GLU A 112 -6.85 -5.89 -5.43
N LEU A 113 -7.34 -4.66 -5.20
CA LEU A 113 -6.48 -3.50 -4.99
C LEU A 113 -5.61 -3.65 -3.73
N ARG A 114 -6.15 -4.19 -2.64
CA ARG A 114 -5.39 -4.47 -1.40
C ARG A 114 -4.28 -5.49 -1.64
N VAL A 115 -4.59 -6.58 -2.36
CA VAL A 115 -3.59 -7.59 -2.74
C VAL A 115 -2.52 -6.97 -3.65
N LYS A 116 -2.91 -6.19 -4.67
CA LYS A 116 -1.96 -5.46 -5.55
C LYS A 116 -1.05 -4.51 -4.77
N ARG A 117 -1.60 -3.76 -3.81
CA ARG A 117 -0.81 -2.86 -2.93
C ARG A 117 0.18 -3.64 -2.07
N LYS A 118 -0.26 -4.76 -1.47
CA LYS A 118 0.60 -5.64 -0.66
C LYS A 118 1.75 -6.23 -1.49
N LEU A 119 1.44 -6.81 -2.66
CA LEU A 119 2.44 -7.36 -3.57
C LEU A 119 3.43 -6.30 -4.05
N LYS A 120 2.97 -5.08 -4.34
CA LYS A 120 3.85 -3.95 -4.68
C LYS A 120 4.79 -3.60 -3.53
N LYS A 121 4.29 -3.58 -2.29
CA LYS A 121 5.10 -3.30 -1.10
C LYS A 121 6.17 -4.39 -0.88
N GLU A 122 5.77 -5.65 -0.87
CA GLU A 122 6.69 -6.79 -0.71
C GLU A 122 7.76 -6.83 -1.82
N LYS A 123 7.36 -6.50 -3.05
CA LYS A 123 8.30 -6.37 -4.18
C LYS A 123 9.31 -5.23 -3.95
N LEU A 124 8.87 -4.09 -3.42
CA LEU A 124 9.75 -2.96 -3.11
C LEU A 124 10.68 -3.28 -1.94
N GLU A 125 10.16 -3.86 -0.86
CA GLU A 125 10.97 -4.32 0.29
C GLU A 125 12.01 -5.36 -0.14
N MET A 126 11.66 -6.25 -1.07
CA MET A 126 12.60 -7.20 -1.66
C MET A 126 13.67 -6.49 -2.48
N TRP A 127 13.31 -5.49 -3.29
CA TRP A 127 14.27 -4.69 -4.06
C TRP A 127 15.23 -3.91 -3.16
N GLU A 128 14.73 -3.32 -2.06
CA GLU A 128 15.55 -2.61 -1.07
C GLU A 128 16.51 -3.58 -0.37
N ARG A 129 16.01 -4.71 0.14
CA ARG A 129 16.83 -5.72 0.83
C ARG A 129 17.93 -6.32 -0.06
N THR A 130 17.68 -6.43 -1.35
CA THR A 130 18.64 -6.98 -2.32
C THR A 130 19.51 -5.91 -2.97
N ASN A 131 19.36 -4.64 -2.59
CA ASN A 131 20.00 -3.50 -3.23
C ASN A 131 19.86 -3.53 -4.76
N ARG A 132 18.65 -3.88 -5.25
CA ARG A 132 18.40 -3.96 -6.68
C ARG A 132 18.63 -2.58 -7.32
N PRO A 133 19.48 -2.47 -8.35
CA PRO A 133 19.69 -1.22 -9.06
C PRO A 133 18.35 -0.62 -9.54
N THR A 134 18.18 0.69 -9.35
CA THR A 134 16.99 1.43 -9.77
C THR A 134 17.14 1.91 -11.20
N GLN A 135 16.03 1.99 -11.94
CA GLN A 135 16.08 2.46 -13.32
C GLN A 135 16.52 3.94 -13.36
N PRO A 136 17.47 4.30 -14.23
CA PRO A 136 17.96 5.66 -14.34
C PRO A 136 16.88 6.56 -14.94
N THR A 137 16.93 7.84 -14.59
CA THR A 137 16.01 8.84 -15.13
C THR A 137 16.29 9.11 -16.61
N ASN A 138 15.22 9.33 -17.39
CA ASN A 138 15.34 9.70 -18.80
C ASN A 138 15.88 11.15 -18.97
N SER A 139 16.23 11.52 -20.20
CA SER A 139 16.76 12.85 -20.55
C SER A 139 15.85 14.01 -20.12
N TYR A 140 14.55 13.91 -20.38
CA TYR A 140 13.58 14.91 -19.93
C TYR A 140 13.47 15.00 -18.40
N SER A 141 13.56 13.88 -17.68
CA SER A 141 13.54 13.84 -16.22
C SER A 141 14.80 14.45 -15.62
N LEU A 142 15.95 14.33 -16.28
CA LEU A 142 17.18 15.03 -15.90
C LEU A 142 17.01 16.55 -16.10
N PHE A 143 16.48 16.98 -17.24
CA PHE A 143 16.16 18.38 -17.49
C PHE A 143 15.15 18.93 -16.47
N LEU A 144 14.10 18.17 -16.18
CA LEU A 144 13.10 18.54 -15.19
C LEU A 144 13.74 18.72 -13.82
N LYS A 145 14.60 17.81 -13.37
CA LYS A 145 15.34 17.97 -12.10
C LYS A 145 16.21 19.23 -12.08
N ASP A 146 16.92 19.51 -13.16
CA ASP A 146 17.78 20.70 -13.28
C ASP A 146 16.95 21.98 -13.23
N GLU A 147 15.84 22.06 -13.95
CA GLU A 147 14.96 23.24 -13.95
C GLU A 147 14.26 23.42 -12.60
N PHE A 148 13.84 22.34 -11.94
CA PHE A 148 13.33 22.40 -10.57
C PHE A 148 14.38 22.93 -9.59
N ALA A 149 15.65 22.51 -9.74
CA ALA A 149 16.73 23.00 -8.90
C ALA A 149 16.99 24.50 -9.12
N LYS A 150 16.96 24.98 -10.37
CA LYS A 150 17.09 26.41 -10.71
C LYS A 150 15.94 27.24 -10.13
N LYS A 151 14.70 26.79 -10.31
CA LYS A 151 13.48 27.42 -9.76
C LYS A 151 13.53 27.51 -8.24
N LYS A 152 13.95 26.42 -7.58
CA LYS A 152 14.13 26.37 -6.12
C LYS A 152 15.23 27.33 -5.65
N ALA A 153 16.36 27.39 -6.36
CA ALA A 153 17.45 28.30 -6.05
C ALA A 153 17.06 29.79 -6.22
N ALA A 154 16.16 30.08 -7.16
CA ALA A 154 15.59 31.41 -7.36
C ALA A 154 14.57 31.83 -6.29
N GLY A 155 14.26 30.97 -5.32
CA GLY A 155 13.31 31.28 -4.24
C GLY A 155 11.84 31.33 -4.69
N GLU A 156 11.53 30.84 -5.89
CA GLU A 156 10.17 30.83 -6.43
C GLU A 156 9.31 29.82 -5.64
N LYS A 157 8.18 30.27 -5.09
CA LYS A 157 7.24 29.38 -4.40
C LYS A 157 6.50 28.53 -5.43
N VAL A 158 6.93 27.28 -5.57
CA VAL A 158 6.42 26.32 -6.55
C VAL A 158 5.08 25.73 -6.11
N HIS A 159 4.00 26.52 -6.14
CA HIS A 159 2.64 26.04 -5.89
C HIS A 159 1.64 26.73 -6.84
N PRO A 160 0.84 25.98 -7.63
CA PRO A 160 0.85 24.51 -7.78
C PRO A 160 2.06 23.98 -8.56
N VAL A 161 2.65 22.88 -8.11
CA VAL A 161 3.75 22.18 -8.82
C VAL A 161 3.36 21.75 -10.23
N LYS A 162 2.07 21.49 -10.46
CA LYS A 162 1.53 21.06 -11.75
C LYS A 162 1.81 22.08 -12.86
N ASP A 163 1.62 23.36 -12.57
CA ASP A 163 1.73 24.43 -13.57
C ASP A 163 3.20 24.63 -13.96
N LEU A 164 4.11 24.57 -12.99
CA LEU A 164 5.54 24.57 -13.26
C LEU A 164 5.98 23.40 -14.15
N VAL A 165 5.45 22.20 -13.93
CA VAL A 165 5.77 21.04 -14.77
C VAL A 165 5.29 21.27 -16.21
N VAL A 166 4.14 21.92 -16.40
CA VAL A 166 3.64 22.30 -17.73
C VAL A 166 4.58 23.31 -18.40
N ASP A 167 5.03 24.34 -17.67
CA ASP A 167 5.97 25.32 -18.20
C ASP A 167 7.31 24.69 -18.59
N ILE A 168 7.87 23.84 -17.73
CA ILE A 168 9.11 23.10 -18.00
C ILE A 168 8.91 22.16 -19.20
N LYS A 169 7.75 21.50 -19.32
CA LYS A 169 7.42 20.67 -20.49
C LYS A 169 7.43 21.51 -21.78
N ASN A 170 6.77 22.67 -21.77
CA ASN A 170 6.73 23.56 -22.94
C ASN A 170 8.14 24.04 -23.30
N LYS A 171 8.94 24.42 -22.29
CA LYS A 171 10.35 24.78 -22.47
C LYS A 171 11.15 23.64 -23.10
N TRP A 172 10.99 22.40 -22.62
CA TRP A 172 11.65 21.23 -23.23
C TRP A 172 11.26 21.05 -24.70
N MET A 173 10.00 21.29 -25.07
CA MET A 173 9.57 21.17 -26.47
C MET A 173 10.26 22.21 -27.37
N THR A 174 10.47 23.43 -26.87
CA THR A 174 11.11 24.53 -27.61
C THR A 174 12.64 24.48 -27.65
N LEU A 175 13.31 23.69 -26.81
CA LEU A 175 14.77 23.56 -26.81
C LEU A 175 15.31 22.99 -28.14
N SER A 176 16.50 23.43 -28.53
CA SER A 176 17.19 22.94 -29.72
C SER A 176 17.64 21.48 -29.55
N ALA A 177 18.00 20.83 -30.66
CA ALA A 177 18.52 19.47 -30.62
C ALA A 177 19.83 19.37 -29.82
N GLU A 178 20.69 20.39 -29.91
CA GLU A 178 21.98 20.47 -29.23
C GLU A 178 21.81 20.60 -27.70
N GLU A 179 20.87 21.43 -27.25
CA GLU A 179 20.56 21.59 -25.83
C GLU A 179 19.97 20.31 -25.23
N LYS A 180 19.14 19.61 -26.00
CA LYS A 180 18.60 18.30 -25.63
C LYS A 180 19.68 17.22 -25.62
N ASP A 181 20.66 17.30 -26.52
CA ASP A 181 21.71 16.29 -26.69
C ASP A 181 22.52 16.09 -25.41
N LYS A 182 22.85 17.18 -24.70
CA LYS A 182 23.49 17.12 -23.38
C LYS A 182 22.75 16.20 -22.39
N TYR A 183 21.41 16.29 -22.37
CA TYR A 183 20.57 15.46 -21.50
C TYR A 183 20.40 14.04 -22.03
N VAL A 184 20.38 13.87 -23.35
CA VAL A 184 20.29 12.56 -24.01
C VAL A 184 21.56 11.75 -23.77
N THR A 185 22.74 12.33 -23.99
CA THR A 185 24.04 11.70 -23.74
C THR A 185 24.16 11.26 -22.29
N LYS A 186 23.87 12.15 -21.32
CA LYS A 186 23.87 11.81 -19.89
C LYS A 186 22.86 10.71 -19.54
N ALA A 187 21.67 10.71 -20.13
CA ALA A 187 20.67 9.66 -19.91
C ALA A 187 21.13 8.31 -20.48
N ASN A 188 21.79 8.31 -21.65
CA ASN A 188 22.33 7.11 -22.28
C ASN A 188 23.49 6.53 -21.46
N GLU A 189 24.40 7.35 -20.96
CA GLU A 189 25.47 6.93 -20.05
C GLU A 189 24.88 6.25 -18.80
N LEU A 190 23.92 6.89 -18.12
CA LEU A 190 23.26 6.33 -16.96
C LEU A 190 22.52 5.02 -17.28
N LYS A 191 21.90 4.93 -18.46
CA LYS A 191 21.24 3.71 -18.95
C LYS A 191 22.22 2.57 -19.16
N THR A 192 23.38 2.84 -19.76
CA THR A 192 24.42 1.81 -19.97
C THR A 192 25.04 1.34 -18.66
N ALA A 193 25.31 2.25 -17.72
CA ALA A 193 25.78 1.90 -16.38
C ALA A 193 24.76 1.01 -15.65
N TYR A 194 23.48 1.41 -15.66
CA TYR A 194 22.40 0.61 -15.08
C TYR A 194 22.28 -0.79 -15.68
N GLN A 195 22.44 -0.92 -17.00
CA GLN A 195 22.36 -2.22 -17.67
C GLN A 195 23.45 -3.18 -17.17
N LYS A 196 24.67 -2.69 -16.97
CA LYS A 196 25.76 -3.47 -16.38
C LYS A 196 25.44 -3.86 -14.93
N ASP A 197 25.00 -2.91 -14.12
CA ASP A 197 24.69 -3.13 -12.71
C ASP A 197 23.55 -4.15 -12.51
N ILE A 198 22.49 -4.06 -13.33
CA ILE A 198 21.35 -4.97 -13.21
C ILE A 198 21.69 -6.38 -13.69
N GLU A 199 22.57 -6.54 -14.68
CA GLU A 199 23.07 -7.84 -15.13
C GLU A 199 23.92 -8.51 -14.05
N LEU A 200 24.85 -7.75 -13.44
CA LEU A 200 25.64 -8.22 -12.31
C LEU A 200 24.75 -8.61 -11.12
N TRP A 201 23.78 -7.76 -10.79
CA TRP A 201 22.81 -8.04 -9.73
C TRP A 201 22.00 -9.30 -10.01
N LYS A 202 21.52 -9.50 -11.25
CA LYS A 202 20.78 -10.71 -11.65
C LYS A 202 21.64 -11.96 -11.46
N LYS A 203 22.90 -11.95 -11.88
CA LYS A 203 23.83 -13.08 -11.70
C LYS A 203 23.95 -13.45 -10.21
N ASN A 204 24.29 -12.47 -9.37
CA ASN A 204 24.48 -12.69 -7.93
C ASN A 204 23.20 -13.15 -7.19
N ASN A 205 22.01 -12.76 -7.66
CA ASN A 205 20.73 -13.11 -7.03
C ASN A 205 20.05 -14.36 -7.62
N VAL A 206 20.55 -14.91 -8.72
CA VAL A 206 20.11 -16.19 -9.28
C VAL A 206 20.88 -17.35 -8.62
N ASP A 207 22.19 -17.18 -8.40
CA ASP A 207 23.04 -18.21 -7.80
C ASP A 207 22.64 -18.52 -6.34
N THR A 208 22.14 -17.54 -5.61
CA THR A 208 21.64 -17.68 -4.22
C THR A 208 20.28 -18.40 -4.08
N LYS A 209 19.60 -18.72 -5.19
CA LYS A 209 18.38 -19.56 -5.18
C LYS A 209 18.67 -21.03 -5.47
N SER A 210 19.89 -21.36 -5.91
CA SER A 210 20.29 -22.70 -6.37
C SER A 210 21.22 -23.44 -5.40
N THR A 211 21.41 -22.91 -4.19
CA THR A 211 22.13 -23.56 -3.07
C THR A 211 21.23 -23.55 -1.85
#